data_AF-A0A3D2IHL0-F1
#
_entry.id   AF-A0A3D2IHL0-F1
#
_cell.length_a   1.000
_cell.length_b   1.000
_cell.length_c   1.000
_cell.angle_alpha   90.00
_cell.angle_beta   90.00
_cell.angle_gamma   90.00
#
_symmetry.space_group_name_H-M   'P 1'
#
loop_
_entity.id
_entity.type
_entity.pdbx_description
1 polymer ?
#
loop_
_entity_poly.entity_id
_entity_poly.type
_entity_poly.pdbx_seq_one_letter_code
_entity_poly.pdbx_strand_id
1 'polypeptide(L)'
;MNEKELDPNFPIFNALQTKGHEQIVMCSDPESGLRAIIAIHDTTLGPALGGTRMWNYENEAAALKDVLRLSRGMTYKAAISG
;
A
#
# COMPACT_ATOMS: atom_id res chain seq x y z
N MET A 1 -0.96 -22.94 14.10
CA MET A 1 -1.78 -22.10 14.99
C MET A 1 -0.87 -21.08 15.68
N ASN A 2 -0.80 -19.88 15.14
CA ASN A 2 -1.16 -18.69 15.90
C ASN A 2 -1.31 -17.55 14.89
N GLU A 3 -2.58 -17.32 14.59
CA GLU A 3 -3.12 -16.08 14.10
C GLU A 3 -2.52 -14.97 14.95
N LYS A 4 -1.51 -14.25 14.44
CA LYS A 4 -1.25 -12.92 14.96
C LYS A 4 -2.40 -12.08 14.47
N GLU A 5 -3.45 -12.07 15.30
CA GLU A 5 -4.37 -10.96 15.45
C GLU A 5 -3.65 -9.68 15.04
N LEU A 6 -4.28 -8.99 14.11
CA LEU A 6 -3.86 -7.66 13.74
C LEU A 6 -3.91 -6.78 14.98
N ASP A 7 -2.73 -6.50 15.53
CA ASP A 7 -2.56 -5.59 16.65
C ASP A 7 -3.35 -4.30 16.36
N PRO A 8 -4.18 -3.80 17.29
CA PRO A 8 -4.86 -2.50 17.16
C PRO A 8 -3.88 -1.32 17.05
N ASN A 9 -2.59 -1.61 17.14
CA ASN A 9 -1.47 -0.73 16.98
C ASN A 9 -0.60 -1.18 15.78
N PHE A 10 -1.20 -1.47 14.61
CA PHE A 10 -0.42 -1.72 13.39
C PHE A 10 0.42 -0.46 13.11
N PRO A 11 1.75 -0.50 13.31
CA PRO A 11 2.53 0.72 13.27
C PRO A 11 2.80 1.05 11.80
N ILE A 12 1.82 1.69 11.15
CA ILE A 12 1.89 2.16 9.75
C ILE A 12 3.22 2.86 9.49
N PHE A 13 3.66 3.71 10.42
CA PHE A 13 4.93 4.43 10.32
C PHE A 13 6.15 3.51 10.34
N ASN A 14 6.14 2.43 11.12
CA ASN A 14 7.21 1.43 11.08
C ASN A 14 7.17 0.64 9.78
N ALA A 15 5.98 0.28 9.28
CA ALA A 15 5.84 -0.41 8.01
C ALA A 15 6.36 0.46 6.85
N LEU A 16 6.05 1.75 6.86
CA LEU A 16 6.56 2.75 5.92
C LEU A 16 8.10 2.84 5.97
N GLN A 17 8.67 3.06 7.16
CA GLN A 17 10.13 3.16 7.32
C GLN A 17 10.86 1.88 6.92
N THR A 18 10.41 0.73 7.40
CA THR A 18 11.08 -0.56 7.13
C THR A 18 11.02 -0.98 5.67
N LYS A 19 10.01 -0.50 4.92
CA LYS A 19 9.85 -0.78 3.50
C LYS A 19 10.35 0.34 2.58
N GLY A 20 10.69 1.50 3.12
CA GLY A 20 11.18 2.65 2.38
C GLY A 20 10.09 3.40 1.63
N HIS A 21 8.83 3.35 2.08
CA HIS A 21 7.73 4.03 1.42
C HIS A 21 7.69 5.52 1.78
N GLU A 22 7.56 6.37 0.76
CA GLU A 22 7.39 7.82 0.92
C GLU A 22 6.02 8.21 1.47
N GLN A 23 4.93 7.61 0.97
CA GLN A 23 3.58 8.07 1.30
C GLN A 23 2.52 6.97 1.23
N ILE A 24 1.50 7.08 2.08
CA ILE A 24 0.22 6.36 1.98
C ILE A 24 -0.91 7.38 2.00
N VAL A 25 -1.89 7.21 1.12
CA VAL A 25 -3.12 7.99 1.08
C VAL A 25 -4.30 7.04 1.24
N MET A 26 -5.15 7.31 2.22
CA MET A 26 -6.43 6.61 2.40
C MET A 26 -7.54 7.49 1.86
N CYS A 27 -8.32 6.96 0.93
CA CYS A 27 -9.48 7.63 0.37
C CYS A 27 -10.74 6.90 0.82
N SER A 28 -11.69 7.64 1.38
CA SER A 28 -12.99 7.13 1.76
C SER A 28 -14.05 8.08 1.25
N ASP A 29 -15.01 7.57 0.49
CA ASP A 29 -16.20 8.31 0.08
C ASP A 29 -17.45 7.51 0.48
N PRO A 30 -18.18 7.94 1.53
CA PRO A 30 -19.37 7.25 2.00
C PRO A 30 -20.53 7.23 1.00
N GLU A 31 -20.65 8.22 0.11
CA GLU A 31 -21.77 8.28 -0.84
C GLU A 31 -21.66 7.21 -1.93
N SER A 32 -20.45 6.99 -2.46
CA SER A 32 -20.18 5.89 -3.39
C SER A 32 -19.82 4.56 -2.69
N GLY A 33 -19.55 4.59 -1.39
CA GLY A 33 -19.01 3.46 -0.63
C GLY A 33 -17.55 3.15 -0.94
N LEU A 34 -16.83 4.05 -1.60
CA LEU A 34 -15.43 3.86 -1.98
C LEU A 34 -14.54 3.81 -0.74
N ARG A 35 -13.70 2.78 -0.68
CA ARG A 35 -12.57 2.67 0.23
C ARG A 35 -11.35 2.28 -0.58
N ALA A 36 -10.37 3.17 -0.65
CA ALA A 36 -9.15 2.97 -1.42
C ALA A 36 -7.91 3.32 -0.61
N ILE A 37 -6.83 2.59 -0.87
CA ILE A 37 -5.51 2.85 -0.29
C ILE A 37 -4.54 3.00 -1.46
N ILE A 38 -3.83 4.12 -1.49
CA ILE A 38 -2.80 4.43 -2.46
C ILE A 38 -1.47 4.44 -1.70
N ALA A 39 -0.50 3.65 -2.14
CA ALA A 39 0.84 3.65 -1.56
C ALA A 39 1.87 4.08 -2.61
N ILE A 40 2.69 5.05 -2.25
CA ILE A 40 3.82 5.54 -3.03
C ILE A 40 5.08 5.02 -2.35
N HIS A 41 5.86 4.21 -3.06
CA HIS A 41 7.09 3.65 -2.52
C HIS A 41 8.25 4.63 -2.71
N ASP A 42 8.58 4.99 -3.95
CA ASP A 42 9.72 5.86 -4.26
C ASP A 42 9.42 6.66 -5.55
N THR A 43 9.76 7.96 -5.55
CA THR A 43 9.59 8.88 -6.69
C THR A 43 10.91 9.46 -7.23
N THR A 44 12.06 8.88 -6.85
CA THR A 44 13.40 9.36 -7.23
C THR A 44 13.61 9.42 -8.75
N LEU A 45 13.07 8.45 -9.49
CA LEU A 45 13.22 8.36 -10.95
C LEU A 45 12.11 9.08 -11.74
N GLY A 46 11.18 9.75 -11.04
CA GLY A 46 10.06 10.45 -11.63
C GLY A 46 8.72 10.17 -10.95
N PRO A 47 7.59 10.61 -11.53
CA PRO A 47 6.27 10.41 -10.96
C PRO A 47 5.94 8.93 -10.76
N ALA A 48 5.32 8.59 -9.64
CA ALA A 48 4.90 7.22 -9.35
C ALA A 48 3.80 6.77 -10.33
N LEU A 49 4.04 5.65 -11.02
CA LEU A 49 3.07 5.01 -11.90
C LEU A 49 2.74 3.60 -11.41
N GLY A 50 1.45 3.30 -11.33
CA GLY A 50 0.93 2.02 -10.84
C GLY A 50 -0.47 1.74 -11.35
N GLY A 51 -0.87 0.47 -11.34
CA GLY A 51 -2.23 0.08 -11.68
C GLY A 51 -3.16 0.12 -10.47
N THR A 52 -4.45 0.33 -10.73
CA THR A 52 -5.51 0.22 -9.72
C THR A 52 -5.99 -1.22 -9.63
N ARG A 53 -6.02 -1.77 -8.42
CA ARG A 53 -6.58 -3.11 -8.13
C ARG A 53 -7.82 -2.96 -7.27
N MET A 54 -8.93 -3.51 -7.76
CA MET A 54 -10.13 -3.74 -6.95
C MET A 54 -10.16 -5.22 -6.56
N TRP A 55 -10.19 -5.50 -5.27
CA TRP A 55 -10.22 -6.87 -4.75
C TRP A 55 -10.94 -6.90 -3.40
N ASN A 56 -11.62 -8.00 -3.11
CA ASN A 56 -12.30 -8.19 -1.84
C ASN A 56 -11.31 -8.75 -0.80
N TYR A 57 -10.82 -7.90 0.10
CA TYR A 57 -9.92 -8.31 1.18
C TYR A 57 -10.71 -8.65 2.44
N GLU A 58 -10.22 -9.63 3.21
CA GLU A 58 -10.83 -10.04 4.48
C GLU A 58 -10.82 -8.92 5.53
N ASN A 59 -9.79 -8.08 5.52
CA ASN A 59 -9.63 -6.94 6.43
C ASN A 59 -8.75 -5.85 5.82
N GLU A 60 -8.77 -4.65 6.43
CA GLU A 60 -8.02 -3.48 5.94
C GLU A 60 -6.51 -3.69 5.91
N ALA A 61 -5.97 -4.46 6.86
CA ALA A 61 -4.54 -4.66 6.90
C ALA A 61 -4.04 -5.69 5.90
N ALA A 62 -4.88 -6.63 5.46
CA ALA A 62 -4.59 -7.45 4.28
C ALA A 62 -4.48 -6.55 3.04
N ALA A 63 -5.39 -5.59 2.86
CA ALA A 63 -5.32 -4.60 1.79
C ALA A 63 -4.07 -3.71 1.90
N LEU A 64 -3.74 -3.24 3.10
CA LEU A 64 -2.56 -2.41 3.37
C LEU A 64 -1.25 -3.15 3.08
N LYS A 65 -1.15 -4.41 3.53
CA LYS A 65 0.02 -5.26 3.24
C LYS A 65 0.16 -5.50 1.75
N ASP A 66 -0.94 -5.71 1.03
CA ASP A 66 -0.89 -5.93 -0.41
C ASP A 66 -0.46 -4.67 -1.16
N VAL A 67 -1.06 -3.51 -0.88
CA VAL A 67 -0.70 -2.25 -1.57
C VAL A 67 0.75 -1.86 -1.34
N LEU A 68 1.27 -2.02 -0.11
CA LEU A 68 2.69 -1.76 0.20
C LEU A 68 3.63 -2.69 -0.59
N ARG A 69 3.26 -3.96 -0.73
CA ARG A 69 4.03 -4.94 -1.50
C ARG A 69 4.02 -4.61 -2.98
N LEU A 70 2.85 -4.26 -3.54
CA LEU A 70 2.68 -3.96 -4.95
C LEU A 70 3.40 -2.68 -5.36
N SER A 71 3.27 -1.59 -4.59
CA SER A 71 3.92 -0.32 -4.91
C SER A 71 5.45 -0.43 -4.92
N ARG A 72 6.02 -1.18 -3.97
CA ARG A 72 7.46 -1.51 -3.98
C ARG A 72 7.86 -2.29 -5.23
N GLY A 73 7.06 -3.28 -5.63
CA GLY A 73 7.28 -4.02 -6.87
C GLY A 73 7.26 -3.12 -8.11
N MET A 74 6.36 -2.14 -8.15
CA MET A 74 6.27 -1.18 -9.25
C MET A 74 7.48 -0.27 -9.35
N THR A 75 8.04 0.22 -8.22
CA THR A 75 9.30 0.97 -8.24
C THR A 75 10.42 0.17 -8.88
N TYR A 76 10.64 -1.08 -8.44
CA TYR A 76 11.70 -1.91 -9.04
C TYR A 76 11.44 -2.21 -10.51
N LYS A 77 10.18 -2.52 -10.87
CA LYS A 77 9.80 -2.77 -12.26
C LYS A 77 10.09 -1.56 -13.13
N ALA A 78 9.71 -0.36 -12.69
CA ALA A 78 9.99 0.88 -13.41
C ALA A 78 11.50 1.16 -13.50
N ALA A 79 12.24 0.98 -12.42
CA ALA A 79 13.68 1.22 -12.38
C ALA A 79 14.48 0.31 -13.33
N ILE A 80 14.10 -0.97 -13.48
CA ILE A 80 14.77 -1.89 -14.42
C ILE A 80 14.28 -1.76 -15.87
N SER A 81 13.11 -1.19 -16.07
CA SER A 81 12.48 -1.06 -17.40
C SER A 81 12.65 0.34 -18.00
N GLY A 82 13.51 1.17 -17.39
CA GLY A 82 13.77 2.56 -17.78
C GLY A 82 14.10 2.71 -19.26
#